data_AF-A0A7N1A6G7-F1
#
_entry.id   AF-A0A7N1A6G7-F1
#
_cell.length_a   1.000
_cell.length_b   1.000
_cell.length_c   1.000
_cell.angle_alpha   90.00
_cell.angle_beta   90.00
_cell.angle_gamma   90.00
#
_symmetry.space_group_name_H-M   'P 1'
#
loop_
_entity.id
_entity.type
_entity.pdbx_description
1 polymer ?
#
loop_
_entity_poly.entity_id
_entity_poly.type
_entity_poly.pdbx_seq_one_letter_code
_entity_poly.pdbx_strand_id
1 'polypeptide(L)'
;MSHWVEEPLILKNKSPRWHEQLQCWCLNFRGRVTVASVKNFQLVASVKPHQSLSSIEQEKVILQFGKIGKDIFTMDYRYPLSAFQAFAICLSSFDTKPACE
;
A
#
# COMPACT_ATOMS: atom_id res chain seq x y z
N MET A 1 23.00 -19.08 -23.51
CA MET A 1 23.05 -18.39 -22.20
C MET A 1 21.62 -18.09 -21.81
N SER A 2 21.01 -18.91 -20.96
CA SER A 2 19.60 -18.81 -20.61
C SER A 2 19.36 -17.56 -19.76
N HIS A 3 18.58 -16.61 -20.27
CA HIS A 3 18.12 -15.46 -19.50
C HIS A 3 17.14 -15.95 -18.44
N TRP A 4 17.61 -16.10 -17.20
CA TRP A 4 16.72 -16.19 -16.05
C TRP A 4 16.12 -14.81 -15.81
N VAL A 5 14.90 -14.59 -16.28
CA VAL A 5 14.12 -13.42 -15.86
C VAL A 5 13.61 -13.75 -14.46
N GLU A 6 14.18 -13.12 -13.43
CA GLU A 6 13.61 -13.18 -12.09
C GLU A 6 12.15 -12.71 -12.16
N GLU A 7 11.23 -13.47 -11.57
CA GLU A 7 9.82 -13.07 -11.56
C GLU A 7 9.67 -11.74 -10.82
N PRO A 8 8.97 -10.75 -11.40
CA PRO A 8 8.81 -9.46 -10.76
C PRO A 8 7.97 -9.60 -9.48
N LEU A 9 8.37 -8.87 -8.43
CA LEU A 9 7.52 -8.69 -7.26
C LEU A 9 6.29 -7.86 -7.65
N ILE A 10 5.12 -8.47 -7.53
CA ILE A 10 3.85 -7.78 -7.75
C ILE A 10 3.30 -7.31 -6.41
N LEU A 11 3.09 -6.01 -6.28
CA LEU A 11 2.42 -5.39 -5.14
C LEU A 11 0.99 -4.98 -5.53
N LYS A 12 0.06 -5.09 -4.59
CA LYS A 12 -1.31 -4.64 -4.76
C LYS A 12 -1.79 -3.85 -3.56
N ASN A 13 -2.78 -2.99 -3.76
CA ASN A 13 -3.48 -2.36 -2.66
C ASN A 13 -4.10 -3.42 -1.75
N LYS A 14 -3.90 -3.24 -0.44
CA LYS A 14 -4.54 -4.05 0.57
C LYS A 14 -6.03 -3.76 0.57
N SER A 15 -6.85 -4.81 0.51
CA SER A 15 -8.30 -4.66 0.62
C SER A 15 -8.67 -4.06 1.99
N PRO A 16 -9.54 -3.04 2.03
CA PRO A 16 -10.01 -2.51 3.29
C PRO A 16 -10.84 -3.55 4.05
N ARG A 17 -10.96 -3.37 5.37
CA ARG A 17 -11.85 -4.18 6.21
C ARG A 17 -13.07 -3.37 6.60
N TRP A 18 -14.21 -4.03 6.72
CA TRP A 18 -15.41 -3.41 7.25
C TRP A 18 -15.19 -3.06 8.72
N HIS A 19 -15.50 -1.83 9.10
CA HIS A 19 -15.41 -1.36 10.47
C HIS A 19 -16.81 -1.07 11.01
N GLU A 20 -17.38 -2.02 11.74
CA GLU A 20 -18.78 -1.99 12.20
C GLU A 20 -19.17 -0.69 12.91
N GLN A 21 -18.36 -0.19 13.85
CA GLN A 21 -18.74 1.02 14.60
C GLN A 21 -18.77 2.30 13.75
N LEU A 22 -17.99 2.33 12.67
CA LEU A 22 -17.89 3.49 11.77
C LEU A 22 -18.70 3.30 10.50
N GLN A 23 -19.27 2.10 10.28
CA GLN A 23 -19.98 1.69 9.07
C GLN A 23 -19.21 2.07 7.79
N CYS A 24 -17.90 1.83 7.78
CA CYS A 24 -16.99 2.17 6.67
C CYS A 24 -16.08 1.01 6.28
N TRP A 25 -15.63 1.01 5.03
CA TRP A 25 -14.47 0.24 4.59
C TRP A 25 -13.20 1.01 4.94
N CYS A 26 -12.41 0.48 5.84
CA CYS A 26 -11.31 1.20 6.46
C CYS A 26 -10.04 0.33 6.56
N LEU A 27 -8.87 0.95 6.40
CA LEU A 27 -7.57 0.32 6.60
C LEU A 27 -7.03 0.67 8.00
N ASN A 28 -6.35 -0.28 8.64
CA ASN A 28 -5.72 -0.04 9.94
C ASN A 28 -4.30 0.50 9.76
N PHE A 29 -4.15 1.82 9.92
CA PHE A 29 -2.88 2.54 9.83
C PHE A 29 -2.13 2.65 11.17
N ARG A 30 -2.65 2.05 12.26
CA ARG A 30 -2.01 2.03 13.59
C ARG A 30 -1.59 3.42 14.08
N GLY A 31 -2.44 4.42 13.87
CA GLY A 31 -2.19 5.81 14.27
C GLY A 31 -1.21 6.59 13.39
N ARG A 32 -0.64 5.98 12.34
CA ARG A 32 0.28 6.67 11.41
C ARG A 32 -0.44 7.62 10.46
N VAL A 33 -1.72 7.36 10.18
CA VAL A 33 -2.57 8.18 9.30
C VAL A 33 -3.75 8.68 10.11
N THR A 34 -3.96 9.98 10.10
CA THR A 34 -4.93 10.66 10.97
C THR A 34 -5.93 11.52 10.19
N VAL A 35 -5.69 11.74 8.89
CA VAL A 35 -6.55 12.55 8.03
C VAL A 35 -7.06 11.70 6.88
N ALA A 36 -8.38 11.72 6.64
CA ALA A 36 -8.99 11.05 5.51
C ALA A 36 -8.47 11.61 4.16
N SER A 37 -8.17 10.72 3.23
CA SER A 37 -7.66 11.07 1.90
C SER A 37 -7.73 9.87 0.98
N VAL A 38 -8.03 10.09 -0.30
CA VAL A 38 -7.90 9.07 -1.37
C VAL A 38 -6.47 8.57 -1.55
N LYS A 39 -5.49 9.30 -0.99
CA LYS A 39 -4.06 8.94 -1.00
C LYS A 39 -3.66 8.03 0.15
N ASN A 40 -4.59 7.64 1.02
CA ASN A 40 -4.29 6.73 2.12
C ASN A 40 -4.32 5.29 1.61
N PHE A 41 -3.17 4.63 1.56
CA PHE A 41 -3.09 3.26 1.04
C PHE A 41 -2.04 2.41 1.76
N GLN A 42 -2.21 1.10 1.64
CA GLN A 42 -1.24 0.08 2.06
C GLN A 42 -1.02 -0.87 0.89
N LEU A 43 0.23 -1.15 0.55
CA LEU A 43 0.60 -2.17 -0.42
C LEU A 43 1.06 -3.45 0.28
N VAL A 44 0.60 -4.59 -0.25
CA VAL A 44 0.99 -5.95 0.17
C VAL A 44 1.45 -6.74 -1.05
N ALA A 45 2.23 -7.79 -0.83
CA ALA A 45 2.60 -8.70 -1.90
C ALA A 45 1.37 -9.40 -2.48
N SER A 46 1.30 -9.49 -3.81
CA SER A 46 0.29 -10.29 -4.48
C SER A 46 0.72 -11.75 -4.44
N VAL A 47 -0.01 -12.56 -3.68
CA VAL A 47 0.24 -14.00 -3.55
C VAL A 47 -0.24 -14.70 -4.81
N LYS A 48 0.64 -15.46 -5.46
CA LYS A 48 0.22 -16.37 -6.55
C LYS A 48 -0.47 -17.60 -5.93
N PRO A 49 -1.48 -18.20 -6.60
CA PRO A 49 -2.21 -19.37 -6.07
C PRO A 49 -1.34 -20.56 -5.66
N HIS A 50 -0.13 -20.68 -6.24
CA HIS A 50 0.81 -21.77 -5.98
C HIS A 50 1.87 -21.46 -4.90
N GLN A 51 1.88 -20.24 -4.34
CA GLN A 51 2.80 -19.87 -3.27
C GLN A 51 2.12 -20.10 -1.91
N SER A 52 2.59 -21.10 -1.16
CA SER A 52 2.13 -21.36 0.20
C SER A 52 2.74 -20.34 1.17
N LEU A 53 2.28 -19.09 1.10
CA LEU A 53 2.60 -18.08 2.10
C LEU A 53 1.61 -18.15 3.25
N SER A 54 2.12 -18.02 4.48
CA SER A 54 1.25 -17.91 5.66
C SER A 54 0.35 -16.68 5.54
N SER A 55 -0.87 -16.73 6.11
CA SER A 55 -1.80 -15.59 6.09
C SER A 55 -1.17 -14.29 6.60
N ILE A 56 -0.27 -14.40 7.57
CA ILE A 56 0.50 -13.27 8.13
C ILE A 56 1.38 -12.61 7.06
N GLU A 57 2.04 -13.42 6.21
CA GLU A 57 2.89 -12.91 5.13
C GLU A 57 2.07 -12.26 4.02
N GLN A 58 0.87 -12.78 3.73
CA GLN A 58 -0.04 -12.19 2.74
C GLN A 58 -0.57 -10.82 3.19
N GLU A 59 -0.70 -10.62 4.50
CA GLU A 59 -1.19 -9.36 5.08
C GLU A 59 -0.07 -8.37 5.44
N LYS A 60 1.19 -8.76 5.24
CA LYS A 60 2.37 -7.95 5.56
C LYS A 60 2.42 -6.72 4.66
N VAL A 61 2.20 -5.56 5.29
CA VAL A 61 2.29 -4.26 4.63
C VAL A 61 3.76 -3.95 4.30
N ILE A 62 4.05 -3.76 3.02
CA ILE A 62 5.37 -3.44 2.48
C ILE A 62 5.54 -1.93 2.33
N LEU A 63 4.49 -1.23 1.91
CA LEU A 63 4.44 0.23 1.84
C LEU A 63 3.14 0.73 2.47
N GLN A 64 3.22 1.70 3.36
CA GLN A 64 2.10 2.42 3.92
C GLN A 64 2.30 3.91 3.67
N PHE A 65 1.29 4.54 3.08
CA PHE A 65 1.28 5.97 2.82
C PHE A 65 -0.04 6.56 3.28
N GLY A 66 0.00 7.76 3.85
CA GLY A 66 -1.24 8.48 4.16
C GLY A 66 -1.05 9.83 4.81
N LYS A 67 -2.15 10.58 4.84
CA LYS A 67 -2.21 11.99 5.22
C LYS A 67 -2.27 12.17 6.73
N ILE A 68 -1.51 13.13 7.24
CA ILE A 68 -1.52 13.56 8.64
C ILE A 68 -1.71 15.08 8.84
N GLY A 69 -1.67 15.86 7.76
CA GLY A 69 -1.88 17.32 7.78
C GLY A 69 -2.14 17.85 6.37
N LYS A 70 -2.32 19.18 6.21
CA LYS A 70 -2.72 19.82 4.94
C LYS A 70 -1.90 19.32 3.75
N ASP A 71 -0.57 19.28 3.91
CA ASP A 71 0.41 18.83 2.91
C ASP A 71 1.47 17.91 3.54
N ILE A 72 1.09 17.21 4.62
CA ILE A 72 1.99 16.37 5.39
C ILE A 72 1.49 14.93 5.33
N PHE A 73 2.38 14.02 4.95
CA PHE A 73 2.11 12.60 4.78
C PHE A 73 3.18 11.77 5.49
N THR A 74 2.77 10.59 5.98
CA THR A 74 3.70 9.58 6.48
C THR A 74 3.96 8.54 5.40
N MET A 75 5.21 8.10 5.29
CA MET A 75 5.61 6.99 4.42
C MET A 75 6.40 5.97 5.24
N ASP A 76 5.82 4.79 5.45
CA ASP A 76 6.49 3.66 6.09
C ASP A 76 6.73 2.58 5.03
N TYR A 77 7.99 2.24 4.77
CA TYR A 77 8.36 1.22 3.78
C TYR A 77 9.24 0.15 4.41
N ARG A 78 9.23 -1.03 3.82
CA ARG A 78 10.01 -2.18 4.27
C ARG A 78 10.65 -2.86 3.07
N TYR A 79 11.65 -3.70 3.33
CA TYR A 79 12.17 -4.63 2.34
C TYR A 79 11.02 -5.36 1.63
N PRO A 80 11.05 -5.50 0.30
CA PRO A 80 12.19 -5.24 -0.59
C PRO A 80 12.26 -3.86 -1.24
N LEU A 81 11.43 -2.90 -0.83
CA LEU A 81 11.47 -1.56 -1.41
C LEU A 81 12.64 -0.75 -0.84
N SER A 82 13.34 -0.06 -1.74
CA SER A 82 14.19 1.08 -1.38
C SER A 82 13.33 2.33 -1.08
N ALA A 83 13.92 3.29 -0.38
CA ALA A 83 13.29 4.60 -0.16
C ALA A 83 12.89 5.28 -1.47
N PHE A 84 13.74 5.18 -2.51
CA PHE A 84 13.48 5.78 -3.81
C PHE A 84 12.27 5.17 -4.50
N GLN A 85 12.18 3.83 -4.56
CA GLN A 85 11.01 3.14 -5.14
C GLN A 85 9.73 3.46 -4.36
N ALA A 86 9.79 3.39 -3.03
CA ALA A 86 8.65 3.72 -2.17
C ALA A 86 8.16 5.16 -2.39
N PHE A 87 9.09 6.12 -2.45
CA PHE A 87 8.78 7.52 -2.67
C PHE A 87 8.18 7.77 -4.06
N ALA A 88 8.76 7.18 -5.12
CA ALA A 88 8.24 7.29 -6.48
C ALA A 88 6.81 6.72 -6.61
N ILE A 89 6.52 5.58 -5.95
CA ILE A 89 5.17 5.02 -5.87
C ILE A 89 4.23 5.99 -5.14
N CYS A 90 4.66 6.62 -4.05
CA CYS A 90 3.82 7.58 -3.33
C CYS A 90 3.51 8.81 -4.18
N LEU A 91 4.48 9.34 -4.93
CA LEU A 91 4.28 10.47 -5.83
C LEU A 91 3.24 10.19 -6.93
N SER A 92 3.18 8.97 -7.45
CA SER A 92 2.16 8.63 -8.47
C SER A 92 0.73 8.68 -7.94
N SER A 93 0.52 8.61 -6.61
CA SER A 93 -0.80 8.80 -5.99
C SER A 93 -1.29 10.27 -5.99
N PHE A 94 -0.40 11.22 -6.28
CA PHE A 94 -0.74 12.64 -6.43
C PHE A 94 -1.18 12.98 -7.84
N ASP A 95 -0.90 12.12 -8.81
CA ASP A 95 -1.34 12.33 -10.18
C ASP A 95 -2.86 12.14 -10.26
N THR A 96 -3.56 13.22 -10.52
CA THR A 96 -5.02 13.26 -10.59
C THR A 96 -5.49 12.62 -11.88
N LYS A 97 -6.26 11.53 -11.78
CA LYS A 97 -7.27 11.27 -12.81
C LYS A 97 -8.20 12.49 -12.83
N PRO A 98 -8.41 13.17 -13.97
CA PRO A 98 -9.21 14.41 -14.04
C PRO A 98 -10.73 14.18 -13.91
N ALA A 99 -11.19 13.19 -13.13
CA ALA A 99 -12.61 12.90 -12.96
C ALA A 99 -12.91 12.34 -11.56
N CYS A 100 -13.27 13.25 -10.66
CA CYS A 100 -14.37 13.17 -9.69
C CYS A 100 -14.04 14.08 -8.50
N GLU A 101 -14.60 15.29 -8.54
CA GLU A 101 -14.97 16.04 -7.33
C GLU A 101 -16.13 15.34 -6.60
#